data_AF-A0A5K0ZKQ6-F1
#
_entry.id   AF-A0A5K0ZKQ6-F1
#
_cell.length_a   1.000
_cell.length_b   1.000
_cell.length_c   1.000
_cell.angle_alpha   90.00
_cell.angle_beta   90.00
_cell.angle_gamma   90.00
#
_symmetry.space_group_name_H-M   'P 1'
#
loop_
_entity.id
_entity.type
_entity.pdbx_description
1 polymer ?
#
loop_
_entity_poly.entity_id
_entity_poly.type
_entity_poly.pdbx_seq_one_letter_code
_entity_poly.pdbx_strand_id
1 'polypeptide(L)' 'MNPEVVSKEITILITSRKVEASEGIGAKMHKLPEMISEESWSLFLDVASKEENELVSHNLKGTGERIVDNCGGLPLVVQM' A
#
# COMPACT_ATOMS: atom_id res chain seq x y z
N MET A 1 -13.84 5.84 -49.99
CA MET A 1 -13.29 6.35 -48.73
C MET A 1 -13.60 5.30 -47.67
N ASN A 2 -12.59 4.59 -47.20
CA ASN A 2 -12.77 3.53 -46.20
C ASN A 2 -12.71 4.19 -44.82
N PRO A 3 -13.72 4.04 -43.95
CA PRO A 3 -13.68 4.67 -42.63
C PRO A 3 -12.53 4.05 -41.84
N GLU A 4 -11.63 4.90 -41.33
CA GLU A 4 -10.60 4.50 -40.39
C GLU A 4 -11.26 3.79 -39.21
N VAL A 5 -10.95 2.51 -39.04
CA VAL A 5 -11.33 1.76 -37.85
C VAL A 5 -10.52 2.32 -36.70
N VAL A 6 -11.13 3.21 -35.91
CA VAL A 6 -10.54 3.66 -34.65
C VAL A 6 -10.56 2.48 -33.68
N SER A 7 -9.41 1.84 -33.48
CA SER A 7 -9.24 0.78 -32.48
C SER A 7 -9.28 1.40 -31.09
N LYS A 8 -10.23 0.97 -30.26
CA LYS A 8 -10.29 1.36 -28.85
C LYS A 8 -9.25 0.56 -28.08
N GLU A 9 -8.31 1.24 -27.43
CA GLU A 9 -7.33 0.59 -26.56
C GLU A 9 -8.01 0.16 -25.25
N ILE A 10 -7.83 -1.11 -24.86
CA ILE A 10 -8.37 -1.68 -23.61
C ILE A 10 -7.20 -2.06 -22.73
N THR A 11 -7.13 -1.48 -21.53
CA THR A 11 -6.15 -1.85 -20.51
C THR A 11 -6.80 -2.76 -19.48
N ILE A 12 -6.16 -3.89 -19.16
CA ILE A 12 -6.60 -4.83 -18.13
C ILE A 12 -5.58 -4.79 -16.99
N LEU A 13 -6.05 -4.53 -15.76
CA LEU A 13 -5.25 -4.61 -14.54
C LEU A 13 -5.56 -5.91 -13.81
N ILE A 14 -4.53 -6.69 -13.52
CA ILE A 14 -4.63 -7.96 -12.79
C ILE A 14 -3.78 -7.85 -11.53
N THR A 15 -4.36 -8.19 -10.38
CA THR A 15 -3.63 -8.31 -9.11
C THR A 15 -3.47 -9.78 -8.75
N SER A 16 -2.28 -10.15 -8.28
CA SER A 16 -1.94 -11.52 -7.92
C SER A 16 -0.95 -11.53 -6.76
N ARG A 17 -1.02 -12.56 -5.92
CA ARG A 17 0.01 -12.84 -4.90
C ARG A 17 1.20 -13.65 -5.45
N LYS A 18 1.11 -14.11 -6.70
CA LYS A 18 2.10 -14.97 -7.38
C LYS A 18 2.68 -14.24 -8.57
N VAL A 19 4.00 -14.12 -8.61
CA VAL A 19 4.73 -13.43 -9.70
C VAL A 19 4.61 -14.21 -11.01
N GLU A 20 4.60 -15.53 -10.94
CA GLU A 20 4.51 -16.48 -12.05
C GLU A 20 3.23 -16.28 -12.88
N ALA A 21 2.18 -15.71 -12.28
CA ALA A 21 0.95 -15.37 -13.00
C ALA A 21 1.21 -14.35 -14.13
N SER A 22 2.13 -13.40 -13.92
CA SER A 22 2.47 -12.40 -14.95
C SER A 22 3.15 -13.01 -16.17
N GLU A 23 3.95 -14.06 -15.97
CA GLU A 23 4.65 -14.78 -17.03
C GLU A 23 3.66 -15.52 -17.92
N GLY A 24 2.71 -16.24 -17.31
CA GLY A 24 1.67 -16.98 -18.02
C GLY A 24 0.71 -16.08 -18.82
N ILE A 25 0.50 -14.83 -18.37
CA ILE A 25 -0.36 -13.85 -19.06
C ILE A 25 0.44 -13.01 -20.08
N GLY A 26 1.78 -12.99 -20.00
CA GLY A 26 2.61 -12.09 -20.80
C GLY A 26 2.43 -10.61 -20.43
N ALA A 27 2.05 -10.32 -19.19
CA ALA A 27 1.78 -8.96 -18.72
C ALA A 27 3.03 -8.31 -18.11
N LYS A 28 3.11 -6.98 -18.21
CA LYS A 28 4.12 -6.20 -17.46
C LYS A 28 3.80 -6.28 -15.96
N MET A 29 4.72 -6.84 -15.19
CA MET A 29 4.58 -6.99 -13.75
C MET A 29 5.01 -5.70 -13.02
N HIS A 30 4.23 -5.31 -12.00
CA HIS A 30 4.60 -4.29 -11.04
C HIS A 30 4.55 -4.88 -9.63
N LYS A 31 5.70 -4.94 -8.95
CA LYS A 31 5.80 -5.42 -7.58
C LYS A 31 5.45 -4.28 -6.63
N LEU A 32 4.43 -4.48 -5.80
CA LEU A 32 4.09 -3.55 -4.75
C LEU A 32 5.15 -3.64 -3.63
N PRO A 33 5.82 -2.52 -3.28
CA PRO A 33 6.73 -2.48 -2.15
C PRO A 33 5.96 -2.50 -0.82
N GLU A 34 6.68 -2.80 0.26
CA GLU A 34 6.23 -2.51 1.62
C GLU A 34 6.22 -0.99 1.85
N MET A 35 5.38 -0.52 2.78
CA MET A 35 5.39 0.89 3.17
C MET A 35 6.70 1.23 3.88
N ILE A 36 7.17 2.46 3.69
CA ILE A 36 8.24 3.00 4.53
C ILE A 36 7.70 3.33 5.93
N SER A 37 8.62 3.57 6.87
CA SER A 37 8.27 3.85 8.27
C SER A 37 7.34 5.05 8.42
N GLU A 38 7.55 6.10 7.62
CA GLU A 38 6.76 7.33 7.65
C GLU A 38 5.32 7.10 7.17
N GLU A 39 5.14 6.30 6.11
CA GLU A 39 3.82 5.92 5.61
C GLU A 39 3.08 5.05 6.63
N SER A 40 3.80 4.12 7.27
CA SER A 40 3.25 3.25 8.31
C SER A 40 2.84 4.03 9.56
N TRP A 41 3.65 5.01 9.97
CA TRP A 41 3.35 5.92 11.07
C TRP A 41 2.12 6.78 10.79
N SER A 42 2.03 7.36 9.58
CA SER A 42 0.87 8.14 9.15
C SER A 42 -0.41 7.29 9.20
N LEU A 43 -0.37 6.08 8.63
CA LEU A 43 -1.52 5.18 8.64
C LEU A 43 -1.92 4.78 10.07
N PHE A 44 -0.95 4.54 10.95
CA PHE A 44 -1.21 4.23 12.35
C PHE A 44 -1.95 5.37 13.07
N LEU A 45 -1.51 6.61 12.89
CA LEU A 45 -2.18 7.80 13.44
C LEU A 45 -3.62 7.93 12.92
N ASP A 46 -3.81 7.75 11.62
CA ASP A 46 -5.12 7.79 10.97
C ASP A 46 -6.07 6.71 11.54
N VAL A 47 -5.60 5.47 11.64
CA VAL A 47 -6.36 4.33 12.18
C VAL A 47 -6.69 4.54 13.66
N ALA A 48 -5.71 5.00 14.44
CA ALA A 48 -5.92 5.31 15.85
C ALA A 48 -6.83 6.53 16.06
N SER A 49 -7.08 7.31 15.00
CA SER A 49 -7.76 8.61 15.07
C SER A 49 -7.08 9.52 16.10
N LYS A 50 -5.76 9.62 15.99
CA LYS A 50 -4.90 10.37 16.91
C LYS A 50 -3.94 11.28 16.17
N GLU A 51 -3.74 12.46 16.72
CA GLU A 51 -2.63 13.32 16.34
C GLU A 51 -1.35 12.92 17.10
N GLU A 52 -0.19 13.14 16.49
CA GLU A 52 1.09 12.80 17.13
C GLU A 52 1.30 13.54 18.46
N ASN A 53 0.85 14.79 18.56
CA ASN A 53 0.94 15.58 19.79
C ASN A 53 0.10 14.99 20.94
N GLU A 54 -1.02 14.33 20.66
CA GLU A 54 -1.78 13.57 21.65
C GLU A 54 -0.93 12.42 22.18
N LEU A 55 -0.25 11.67 21.31
CA LEU A 55 0.62 10.58 21.75
C LEU A 55 1.81 11.10 22.57
N VAL A 56 2.41 12.23 22.20
CA VAL A 56 3.50 12.87 22.97
C VAL A 56 3.01 13.29 24.35
N SER A 57 1.89 14.00 24.44
CA SER A 57 1.34 14.49 25.72
C SER A 57 0.98 13.36 26.70
N HIS A 58 0.62 12.18 26.19
CA HIS A 58 0.36 10.99 27.00
C HIS A 58 1.57 10.08 27.20
N ASN A 59 2.77 10.46 26.74
CA ASN A 59 3.98 9.63 26.74
C ASN A 59 3.83 8.29 26.01
N LEU A 60 2.99 8.24 24.97
CA LEU A 60 2.69 7.05 24.18
C LEU A 60 3.44 6.99 22.84
N LYS A 61 4.11 8.07 22.40
CA LYS A 61 4.81 8.12 21.09
C LYS A 61 5.77 6.93 20.91
N GLY A 62 6.65 6.68 21.88
CA GLY A 62 7.59 5.56 21.80
C GLY A 62 6.93 4.17 21.80
N THR A 63 5.75 4.03 22.42
CA THR A 63 4.96 2.79 22.33
C THR A 63 4.35 2.65 20.94
N GLY A 64 3.80 3.73 20.37
CA GLY A 64 3.27 3.75 19.01
C GLY A 64 4.35 3.40 17.98
N GLU A 65 5.53 4.00 18.07
CA GLU A 65 6.65 3.73 17.17
C GLU A 65 7.03 2.24 17.19
N ARG A 66 7.12 1.63 18.39
CA ARG A 66 7.39 0.19 18.53
C ARG A 66 6.28 -0.68 17.95
N ILE A 67 5.01 -0.26 18.03
CA ILE A 67 3.90 -0.99 17.40
C ILE A 67 4.08 -0.97 15.87
N VAL A 68 4.32 0.22 15.30
CA VAL A 68 4.51 0.41 13.86
C VAL A 68 5.71 -0.38 13.35
N ASP A 69 6.83 -0.36 14.08
CA ASP A 69 8.02 -1.17 13.75
C ASP A 69 7.69 -2.67 13.68
N ASN A 70 6.87 -3.17 14.60
CA ASN A 70 6.45 -4.57 14.62
C ASN A 70 5.49 -4.94 13.46
N CYS A 71 4.85 -3.96 12.81
CA CYS A 71 3.96 -4.21 11.67
C CYS A 71 4.73 -4.51 10.37
N GLY A 72 6.03 -4.19 10.30
CA GLY A 72 6.89 -4.54 9.17
C GLY A 72 6.47 -3.92 7.83
N GLY A 73 5.92 -2.71 7.85
CA GLY A 73 5.52 -1.99 6.63
C GLY A 73 4.30 -2.57 5.90
N LEU A 74 3.56 -3.51 6.52
CA LEU A 74 2.36 -4.11 5.94
C LEU A 74 1.10 -3.28 6.29
N PRO A 75 0.44 -2.62 5.30
CA PRO A 75 -0.68 -1.73 5.58
C PRO A 75 -1.85 -2.41 6.31
N LEU A 76 -2.08 -3.68 6.01
CA LEU A 76 -3.16 -4.44 6.62
C LEU A 76 -2.89 -4.72 8.10
N VAL A 77 -1.62 -4.91 8.49
CA VAL A 77 -1.25 -5.19 9.89
C VAL A 77 -1.35 -3.93 10.74
N VAL A 78 -1.00 -2.77 10.18
CA VAL A 78 -1.14 -1.46 10.86
C VAL A 78 -2.60 -1.14 11.19
N GLN A 79 -3.55 -1.63 10.39
CA GLN A 79 -4.98 -1.37 10.54
C GLN A 79 -5.75 -2.32 11.50
N MET A 80 -5.11 -3.39 11.99
CA MET A 80 -5.78 -4.44 12.78
C MET A 80 -6.01 -4.07 14.25
#